data_AF-A0A9D2DFG3-F1
#
_entry.id   AF-A0A9D2DFG3-F1
#
_cell.length_a   1.000
_cell.length_b   1.000
_cell.length_c   1.000
_cell.angle_alpha   90.00
_cell.angle_beta   90.00
_cell.angle_gamma   90.00
#
_symmetry.space_group_name_H-M   'P 1'
#
loop_
_entity.id
_entity.type
_entity.pdbx_description
1 polymer ?
#
loop_
_entity_poly.entity_id
_entity_poly.type
_entity_poly.pdbx_seq_one_letter_code
_entity_poly.pdbx_strand_id
1 'polypeptide(L)'
;MSTNPEINKALSGRVKEMRCKNGLTREQLAEKIEVSSRLLANVESGKVNISLPALKSICKVLGATSDYLLGIVDYSEAERSYIDIENRIKQANTRYLPHLKGIIDIFRNAVEDDNIQPDAESRRCFSMSFLYQLSFTAY
;
A
#
# COMPACT_ATOMS: atom_id res chain seq x y z
N MET A 1 -16.46 -17.02 17.59
CA MET A 1 -16.28 -15.68 17.01
C MET A 1 -17.13 -15.61 15.75
N SER A 2 -18.06 -14.65 15.68
CA SER A 2 -18.89 -14.43 14.48
C SER A 2 -17.99 -13.98 13.33
N THR A 3 -17.88 -14.80 12.28
CA THR A 3 -17.20 -14.44 11.03
C THR A 3 -18.16 -13.63 10.18
N ASN A 4 -17.81 -12.39 9.84
CA ASN A 4 -18.53 -11.63 8.82
C ASN A 4 -17.94 -12.01 7.44
N PRO A 5 -18.63 -12.85 6.64
CA PRO A 5 -18.04 -13.45 5.44
C PRO A 5 -17.68 -12.42 4.37
N GLU A 6 -18.42 -11.30 4.30
CA GLU A 6 -18.21 -10.28 3.28
C GLU A 6 -16.92 -9.49 3.53
N ILE A 7 -16.70 -9.03 4.78
CA ILE A 7 -15.48 -8.31 5.17
C ILE A 7 -14.25 -9.18 4.94
N ASN A 8 -14.32 -10.47 5.31
CA ASN A 8 -13.20 -11.40 5.13
C ASN A 8 -12.90 -11.68 3.66
N LYS A 9 -13.91 -11.68 2.79
CA LYS A 9 -13.74 -11.89 1.36
C LYS A 9 -12.97 -10.73 0.71
N ALA A 10 -13.32 -9.48 1.02
CA ALA A 10 -12.59 -8.32 0.51
C ALA A 10 -11.15 -8.29 1.05
N LEU A 11 -10.99 -8.48 2.36
CA LEU A 11 -9.70 -8.51 3.03
C LEU A 11 -8.75 -9.56 2.46
N SER A 12 -9.22 -10.80 2.35
CA SER A 12 -8.39 -11.92 1.89
C SER A 12 -7.81 -11.70 0.49
N GLY A 13 -8.62 -11.18 -0.44
CA GLY A 13 -8.19 -10.86 -1.79
C GLY A 13 -7.13 -9.75 -1.83
N ARG A 14 -7.38 -8.64 -1.14
CA ARG A 14 -6.51 -7.45 -1.17
C ARG A 14 -5.19 -7.67 -0.44
N VAL A 15 -5.19 -8.39 0.67
CA VAL A 15 -3.96 -8.80 1.37
C VAL A 15 -3.09 -9.65 0.46
N LYS A 16 -3.68 -10.63 -0.23
CA LYS A 16 -2.95 -11.50 -1.16
C LYS A 16 -2.39 -10.71 -2.34
N GLU A 17 -3.18 -9.82 -2.93
CA GLU A 17 -2.76 -8.97 -4.04
C GLU A 17 -1.56 -8.09 -3.65
N MET A 18 -1.68 -7.34 -2.55
CA MET A 18 -0.61 -6.45 -2.08
C MET A 18 0.64 -7.21 -1.67
N ARG A 19 0.51 -8.39 -1.05
CA ARG A 19 1.66 -9.25 -0.76
C ARG A 19 2.42 -9.63 -2.04
N CYS A 20 1.70 -10.05 -3.08
CA CYS A 20 2.31 -10.42 -4.36
C CYS A 20 2.98 -9.23 -5.05
N LYS A 21 2.35 -8.03 -5.04
CA LYS A 21 2.95 -6.81 -5.59
C LYS A 21 4.26 -6.43 -4.91
N ASN A 22 4.35 -6.64 -3.60
CA ASN A 22 5.57 -6.39 -2.84
C ASN A 22 6.60 -7.52 -2.96
N GLY A 23 6.37 -8.53 -3.81
CA GLY A 23 7.31 -9.64 -4.04
C GLY A 23 7.52 -10.55 -2.82
N LEU A 24 6.59 -10.57 -1.86
CA LEU A 24 6.73 -11.30 -0.60
C LEU A 24 6.11 -12.71 -0.69
N THR A 25 6.80 -13.71 -0.14
CA THR A 25 6.18 -15.00 0.17
C THR A 25 5.26 -14.89 1.38
N ARG A 26 4.41 -15.91 1.59
CA ARG A 26 3.55 -15.93 2.80
C ARG A 26 4.39 -16.00 4.06
N GLU A 27 5.46 -16.76 4.04
CA GLU A 27 6.39 -16.93 5.16
C GLU A 27 7.02 -15.58 5.51
N GLN A 28 7.50 -14.84 4.50
CA GLN A 28 8.10 -13.52 4.70
C GLN A 28 7.11 -12.50 5.25
N LEU A 29 5.87 -12.46 4.74
CA LEU A 29 4.86 -11.54 5.29
C LEU A 29 4.48 -11.95 6.71
N ALA A 30 4.27 -13.25 6.96
CA ALA A 30 3.88 -13.77 8.26
C ALA A 30 4.92 -13.47 9.34
N GLU A 31 6.20 -13.63 9.02
CA GLU A 31 7.33 -13.25 9.87
C GLU A 31 7.31 -11.74 10.18
N LYS A 32 7.15 -10.89 9.16
CA LYS A 32 7.10 -9.43 9.32
C LYS A 32 5.93 -8.92 10.17
N ILE A 33 4.82 -9.65 10.23
CA ILE A 33 3.64 -9.29 11.03
C ILE A 33 3.49 -10.14 12.30
N GLU A 34 4.50 -10.94 12.63
CA GLU A 34 4.59 -11.78 13.84
C GLU A 34 3.42 -12.77 13.98
N VAL A 35 3.04 -13.42 12.88
CA VAL A 35 2.02 -14.48 12.88
C VAL A 35 2.54 -15.77 12.27
N SER A 36 1.83 -16.88 12.48
CA SER A 36 2.15 -18.12 11.76
C SER A 36 1.78 -18.01 10.28
N SER A 37 2.60 -18.62 9.42
CA SER A 37 2.31 -18.74 7.97
C SER A 37 0.95 -19.41 7.72
N ARG A 38 0.57 -20.37 8.58
CA ARG A 38 -0.77 -21.01 8.57
C ARG A 38 -1.90 -20.01 8.85
N LEU A 39 -1.74 -19.12 9.84
CA LEU A 39 -2.72 -18.08 10.11
C LEU A 39 -2.86 -17.15 8.90
N LEU A 40 -1.75 -16.70 8.31
CA LEU A 40 -1.79 -15.85 7.13
C LEU A 40 -2.47 -16.55 5.93
N ALA A 41 -2.21 -17.85 5.70
CA ALA A 41 -2.89 -18.61 4.65
C ALA A 41 -4.41 -18.71 4.88
N ASN A 42 -4.84 -18.84 6.13
CA ASN A 42 -6.26 -18.82 6.48
C ASN A 42 -6.89 -17.43 6.28
N VAL A 43 -6.14 -16.37 6.59
CA VAL A 43 -6.57 -14.98 6.32
C VAL A 43 -6.73 -14.74 4.82
N GLU A 44 -5.73 -15.12 4.00
CA GLU A 44 -5.78 -14.98 2.54
C GLU A 44 -6.82 -15.87 1.85
N SER A 45 -7.40 -16.82 2.57
CA SER A 45 -8.53 -17.64 2.09
C SER A 45 -9.87 -17.21 2.67
N GLY A 46 -9.92 -16.15 3.49
CA GLY A 46 -11.13 -15.61 4.10
C GLY A 46 -11.76 -16.51 5.17
N LYS A 47 -11.04 -17.56 5.60
CA LYS A 47 -11.54 -18.59 6.53
C LYS A 47 -11.55 -18.14 7.99
N VAL A 48 -10.74 -17.15 8.34
CA VAL A 48 -10.57 -16.66 9.71
C VAL A 48 -10.58 -15.14 9.75
N ASN A 49 -11.08 -14.60 10.86
CA ASN A 49 -10.93 -13.19 11.17
C ASN A 49 -9.47 -12.89 11.55
N ILE A 50 -9.02 -11.68 11.24
CA ILE A 50 -7.74 -11.16 11.73
C ILE A 50 -7.97 -10.28 12.95
N SER A 51 -7.01 -10.24 13.87
CA SER A 51 -7.02 -9.29 14.98
C SER A 51 -6.65 -7.89 14.49
N LEU A 52 -7.11 -6.84 15.18
CA LEU A 52 -6.73 -5.45 14.86
C LEU A 52 -5.21 -5.21 14.91
N PRO A 53 -4.44 -5.77 15.88
CA PRO A 53 -2.99 -5.67 15.86
C PRO A 53 -2.35 -6.26 14.59
N ALA A 54 -2.79 -7.44 14.17
CA ALA A 54 -2.28 -8.06 12.95
C ALA A 54 -2.71 -7.28 11.69
N LEU A 55 -3.92 -6.72 11.64
CA LEU A 55 -4.34 -5.82 10.57
C LEU A 55 -3.44 -4.57 10.50
N LYS A 56 -3.15 -3.94 11.65
CA LYS A 56 -2.24 -2.78 11.73
C LYS A 56 -0.85 -3.12 11.19
N SER A 57 -0.30 -4.28 11.55
CA SER A 57 1.00 -4.75 11.04
C SER A 57 0.96 -5.02 9.53
N ILE A 58 -0.11 -5.64 9.02
CA ILE A 58 -0.31 -5.83 7.58
C ILE A 58 -0.33 -4.49 6.84
N CYS A 59 -1.11 -3.51 7.32
CA CYS A 59 -1.17 -2.18 6.70
C CYS A 59 0.21 -1.54 6.61
N LYS A 60 1.02 -1.62 7.69
CA LYS A 60 2.38 -1.08 7.72
C LYS A 60 3.32 -1.79 6.74
N VAL A 61 3.33 -3.12 6.75
CA VAL A 61 4.24 -3.92 5.92
C VAL A 61 3.88 -3.84 4.45
N LEU A 62 2.58 -3.80 4.13
CA LEU A 62 2.10 -3.76 2.75
C LEU A 62 1.98 -2.34 2.18
N GLY A 63 2.07 -1.30 3.01
CA GLY A 63 1.88 0.09 2.57
C GLY A 63 0.45 0.37 2.10
N ALA A 64 -0.54 -0.20 2.79
CA ALA A 64 -1.96 -0.11 2.42
C ALA A 64 -2.80 0.47 3.56
N THR A 65 -3.93 1.11 3.23
CA THR A 65 -4.90 1.57 4.23
C THR A 65 -5.80 0.44 4.71
N SER A 66 -6.29 0.55 5.95
CA SER A 66 -7.34 -0.34 6.45
C SER A 66 -8.58 -0.26 5.57
N ASP A 67 -8.94 0.95 5.13
CA ASP A 67 -10.14 1.19 4.32
C ASP A 67 -10.05 0.47 2.97
N TYR A 68 -8.86 0.49 2.36
CA TYR A 68 -8.60 -0.31 1.18
C TYR A 68 -8.63 -1.79 1.54
N LEU A 69 -7.88 -2.27 2.51
CA LEU A 69 -7.87 -3.71 2.81
C LEU A 69 -9.27 -4.25 3.17
N LEU A 70 -10.11 -3.46 3.84
CA LEU A 70 -11.47 -3.84 4.25
C LEU A 70 -12.53 -3.68 3.15
N GLY A 71 -12.19 -3.12 1.99
CA GLY A 71 -13.15 -2.93 0.90
C GLY A 71 -14.07 -1.71 1.04
N ILE A 72 -13.71 -0.75 1.90
CA ILE A 72 -14.47 0.50 2.10
C ILE A 72 -14.25 1.46 0.94
N VAL A 73 -13.03 1.48 0.39
CA VAL A 73 -12.66 2.31 -0.75
C VAL A 73 -11.96 1.47 -1.82
N ASP A 74 -12.23 1.78 -3.08
CA ASP A 74 -11.41 1.33 -4.20
C ASP A 74 -10.41 2.41 -4.55
N TYR A 75 -9.17 2.01 -4.82
CA TYR A 75 -8.20 2.93 -5.42
C TYR A 75 -8.51 3.07 -6.91
N SER A 76 -8.40 4.28 -7.44
CA SER A 76 -8.31 4.51 -8.88
C SER A 76 -7.03 3.87 -9.45
N GLU A 77 -6.94 3.79 -10.77
CA GLU A 77 -5.72 3.32 -11.44
C GLU A 77 -4.53 4.25 -11.19
N ALA A 78 -4.78 5.56 -11.13
CA ALA A 78 -3.77 6.56 -10.79
C ALA A 78 -3.31 6.40 -9.33
N GLU A 79 -4.23 6.25 -8.38
CA GLU A 79 -3.91 6.03 -6.96
C GLU A 79 -3.07 4.76 -6.76
N ARG A 80 -3.41 3.66 -7.45
CA ARG A 80 -2.62 2.42 -7.43
C ARG A 80 -1.20 2.63 -7.96
N SER A 81 -1.06 3.34 -9.07
CA SER A 81 0.24 3.61 -9.69
C SER A 81 1.12 4.48 -8.78
N TYR A 82 0.52 5.49 -8.14
CA TYR A 82 1.23 6.37 -7.24
C TYR A 82 1.75 5.64 -5.99
N ILE A 83 0.92 4.77 -5.37
CA ILE A 83 1.33 3.93 -4.22
C ILE A 83 2.47 2.97 -4.60
N ASP A 84 2.40 2.34 -5.78
CA ASP A 84 3.48 1.46 -6.27
C ASP A 84 4.81 2.21 -6.41
N ILE A 85 4.78 3.39 -7.05
CA ILE A 85 5.96 4.25 -7.21
C ILE A 85 6.53 4.61 -5.83
N GLU A 86 5.69 5.05 -4.89
CA GLU A 86 6.14 5.42 -3.54
C GLU A 86 6.84 4.25 -2.82
N ASN A 87 6.25 3.04 -2.88
CA ASN A 87 6.82 1.85 -2.26
C ASN A 87 8.17 1.45 -2.88
N ARG A 88 8.29 1.55 -4.21
CA ARG A 88 9.55 1.26 -4.91
C ARG A 88 10.64 2.27 -4.55
N ILE A 89 10.28 3.54 -4.39
CA ILE A 89 11.20 4.59 -3.94
C ILE A 89 11.68 4.31 -2.51
N LYS A 90 10.78 3.92 -1.59
CA LYS A 90 11.14 3.59 -0.20
C LYS A 90 12.09 2.41 -0.09
N GLN A 91 12.01 1.46 -1.02
CA GLN A 91 12.90 0.29 -1.08
C GLN A 91 14.23 0.58 -1.79
N ALA A 92 14.34 1.71 -2.50
CA ALA A 92 15.55 2.06 -3.23
C ALA A 92 16.66 2.53 -2.27
N ASN A 93 17.92 2.22 -2.60
CA ASN A 93 19.06 2.70 -1.84
C ASN A 93 19.19 4.23 -1.99
N THR A 94 19.35 4.92 -0.86
CA THR A 94 19.43 6.38 -0.75
C THR A 94 20.48 6.99 -1.69
N ARG A 95 21.55 6.27 -2.01
CA ARG A 95 22.60 6.71 -2.95
C ARG A 95 22.08 6.97 -4.36
N TYR A 96 20.98 6.34 -4.79
CA TYR A 96 20.41 6.52 -6.13
C TYR A 96 19.34 7.60 -6.19
N LEU A 97 18.86 8.13 -5.05
CA LEU A 97 17.82 9.17 -5.02
C LEU A 97 18.17 10.42 -5.85
N PRO A 98 19.43 10.91 -5.90
CA PRO A 98 19.77 12.04 -6.77
C PRO A 98 19.54 11.76 -8.25
N HIS A 99 19.79 10.52 -8.70
CA HIS A 99 19.55 10.11 -10.09
C HIS A 99 18.05 10.05 -10.38
N LEU A 100 17.26 9.49 -9.46
CA LEU A 100 15.80 9.47 -9.56
C LEU A 100 15.24 10.89 -9.62
N LYS A 101 15.74 11.80 -8.77
CA LYS A 101 15.37 13.21 -8.79
C LYS A 101 15.65 13.83 -10.17
N GLY A 102 16.85 13.60 -10.73
CA GLY A 102 17.20 14.07 -12.06
C GLY A 102 16.26 13.55 -13.15
N ILE A 103 15.87 12.27 -13.10
CA ILE A 103 14.88 11.69 -14.04
C ILE A 103 13.53 12.39 -13.91
N ILE A 104 13.05 12.61 -12.68
CA ILE A 104 11.77 13.29 -12.42
C ILE A 104 11.81 14.73 -12.93
N ASP A 105 12.92 15.44 -12.72
CA ASP A 105 13.08 16.82 -13.18
C ASP A 105 13.12 16.90 -14.72
N ILE A 106 13.81 15.97 -15.40
CA ILE A 106 13.80 15.85 -16.87
C ILE A 106 12.38 15.59 -17.37
N PHE A 107 11.67 14.64 -16.76
CA PHE A 107 10.30 14.30 -17.14
C PHE A 107 9.37 15.50 -16.98
N ARG A 108 9.47 16.22 -15.86
CA ARG A 108 8.66 17.41 -15.61
C ARG A 108 8.88 18.48 -16.68
N ASN A 109 10.13 18.79 -16.98
CA ASN A 109 10.46 19.79 -17.99
C ASN A 109 9.98 19.39 -19.40
N ALA A 110 9.97 18.09 -19.71
CA ALA A 110 9.46 17.58 -20.99
C ALA A 110 7.92 17.63 -21.09
N VAL A 111 7.21 17.61 -19.97
CA VAL A 111 5.74 17.65 -19.90
C VAL A 111 5.19 19.07 -19.71
N GLU A 112 6.00 20.00 -19.17
CA GLU A 112 5.62 21.41 -19.01
C GLU A 112 5.36 22.13 -20.35
N ASP A 113 5.83 21.60 -21.48
CA ASP A 113 5.50 22.10 -22.84
C ASP A 113 3.99 21.96 -23.17
N ASP A 114 3.24 21.10 -22.46
CA ASP A 114 1.79 20.91 -22.67
C ASP A 114 0.91 21.81 -21.76
N ASN A 115 1.49 22.60 -20.84
CA ASN A 115 0.79 23.48 -19.90
C ASN A 115 -0.34 22.78 -19.09
N ILE A 116 -0.17 21.49 -18.80
CA ILE A 116 -1.14 20.67 -18.05
C ILE A 116 -0.87 20.84 -16.55
N GLN A 117 -1.71 21.60 -15.86
CA GLN A 117 -1.68 21.67 -14.39
C GLN A 117 -2.08 20.31 -13.79
N PRO A 118 -1.54 19.93 -12.61
CA PRO A 118 -1.94 18.71 -11.94
C PRO A 118 -3.43 18.76 -11.66
N ASP A 119 -4.18 17.79 -12.19
CA ASP A 119 -5.63 17.67 -12.01
C ASP A 119 -6.02 17.38 -10.55
N ALA A 120 -7.32 17.33 -10.27
CA ALA A 120 -7.81 17.09 -8.91
C ALA A 120 -7.42 15.72 -8.32
N GLU A 121 -7.30 14.69 -9.15
CA GLU A 121 -6.89 13.34 -8.78
C GLU A 121 -5.39 13.31 -8.43
N SER A 122 -4.56 13.96 -9.25
CA SER A 122 -3.14 14.20 -8.99
C SER A 122 -2.93 14.89 -7.64
N ARG A 123 -3.68 15.97 -7.35
CA ARG A 123 -3.61 16.70 -6.07
C ARG A 123 -4.05 15.86 -4.87
N ARG A 124 -5.04 14.97 -5.05
CA ARG A 124 -5.54 14.07 -4.00
C ARG A 124 -4.51 13.01 -3.62
N CYS A 125 -3.76 12.48 -4.58
CA CYS A 125 -2.69 11.52 -4.32
C CYS A 125 -1.57 12.13 -3.44
N PHE A 126 -1.23 13.41 -3.65
CA PHE A 126 -0.25 14.11 -2.81
C PHE A 126 -0.69 14.29 -1.35
N SER A 127 -1.97 14.57 -1.10
CA SER A 127 -2.46 14.80 0.28
C SER A 127 -2.54 13.51 1.09
N MET A 128 -2.80 12.37 0.43
CA MET A 128 -2.86 11.06 1.09
C MET A 128 -1.49 10.60 1.60
N SER A 129 -0.38 10.85 0.88
CA SER A 129 0.98 10.57 1.40
C SER A 129 1.32 11.45 2.61
N PHE A 130 1.00 12.74 2.55
CA PHE A 130 1.37 13.70 3.61
C PHE A 130 0.61 13.44 4.92
N LEU A 131 -0.68 13.08 4.82
CA LEU A 131 -1.48 12.67 5.99
C LEU A 131 -1.02 11.31 6.56
N TYR A 132 -0.47 10.41 5.74
CA TYR A 132 0.11 9.14 6.21
C TYR A 132 1.41 9.33 7.02
N GLN A 133 2.26 10.29 6.64
CA GLN A 133 3.48 10.60 7.39
C GLN A 133 3.22 11.29 8.74
N LEU A 134 2.20 12.14 8.83
CA LEU A 134 1.84 12.85 10.06
C LEU A 134 1.05 11.97 11.05
N SER A 135 0.25 11.02 10.57
CA SER A 135 -0.54 10.14 11.44
C SER A 135 0.25 8.99 12.07
N PHE A 136 1.38 8.58 11.48
CA PHE A 136 2.21 7.48 12.00
C PHE A 136 3.44 7.90 12.81
N THR A 137 3.75 9.20 12.90
CA THR A 137 4.83 9.73 13.76
C THR A 137 4.33 10.26 15.11
N ALA A 138 3.01 10.25 15.33
CA ALA A 138 2.38 10.82 16.53
C ALA A 138 1.85 9.81 17.57
N TYR A 139 2.19 8.51 17.47
CA TYR A 139 1.81 7.49 18.47
C TYR A 139 2.87 6.41 18.67
#